data_AF-A0A4S0FXW5-F1
#
_entry.id   AF-A0A4S0FXW5-F1
#
_cell.length_a   1.000
_cell.length_b   1.000
_cell.length_c   1.000
_cell.angle_alpha   90.00
_cell.angle_beta   90.00
_cell.angle_gamma   90.00
#
_symmetry.space_group_name_H-M   'P 1'
#
loop_
_entity.id
_entity.type
_entity.pdbx_description
1 polymer ?
#
loop_
_entity_poly.entity_id
_entity_poly.type
_entity_poly.pdbx_seq_one_letter_code
_entity_poly.pdbx_strand_id
1 'polypeptide(L)'
;LCIVLTLVYVWLGMPQTLGPYVDATTLEGARQTIALGPVASQVAIKMLGTNGGGFFNANAAHPFENPDAISNLIHMVTSFARRAALTNVFGRMVGSERQGWA
;
A
#
# COMPACT_ATOMS: atom_id res chain seq x y z
N LEU A 1 9.33 0.66 -9.12
CA LEU A 1 8.27 1.46 -8.44
C LEU A 1 7.96 0.93 -7.03
N CYS A 2 7.65 -0.37 -6.85
CA CYS A 2 7.33 -0.91 -5.51
C CYS A 2 8.40 -0.65 -4.45
N ILE A 3 9.69 -0.81 -4.77
CA ILE A 3 10.79 -0.54 -3.82
C ILE A 3 10.74 0.90 -3.31
N VAL A 4 10.55 1.88 -4.21
CA VAL A 4 10.45 3.30 -3.84
C VAL A 4 9.21 3.56 -3.00
N LEU A 5 8.05 3.01 -3.39
CA LEU A 5 6.82 3.11 -2.63
C LEU A 5 6.96 2.52 -1.23
N THR A 6 7.63 1.37 -1.09
CA THR A 6 7.91 0.76 0.21
C THR A 6 8.70 1.70 1.12
N LEU A 7 9.75 2.35 0.62
CA LEU A 7 10.53 3.31 1.41
C LEU A 7 9.68 4.51 1.85
N VAL A 8 8.82 5.02 0.96
CA VAL A 8 7.88 6.11 1.29
C VAL A 8 6.90 5.65 2.37
N TYR A 9 6.33 4.45 2.27
CA TYR A 9 5.39 3.94 3.26
C TYR A 9 6.03 3.68 4.62
N VAL A 10 7.28 3.19 4.65
CA VAL A 10 8.05 3.08 5.90
C VAL A 10 8.26 4.46 6.52
N TRP A 11 8.59 5.46 5.71
CA TRP A 11 8.74 6.83 6.18
C TRP A 11 7.43 7.42 6.73
N LEU A 12 6.28 7.06 6.16
CA LEU A 12 4.95 7.45 6.65
C LEU A 12 4.48 6.61 7.86
N GLY A 13 5.29 5.68 8.36
CA GLY A 13 5.00 4.95 9.60
C GLY A 13 4.43 3.54 9.43
N MET A 14 4.43 2.98 8.22
CA MET A 14 4.12 1.55 8.06
C MET A 14 5.28 0.67 8.56
N PRO A 15 5.01 -0.37 9.37
CA PRO A 15 6.04 -1.27 9.84
C PRO A 15 6.63 -2.09 8.69
N GLN A 16 7.94 -2.28 8.74
CA GLN A 16 8.68 -3.17 7.86
C GLN A 16 9.76 -3.86 8.67
N THR A 17 9.41 -4.99 9.29
CA THR A 17 10.30 -5.75 10.17
C THR A 17 10.06 -7.25 10.07
N LEU A 18 11.06 -8.05 10.42
CA LEU A 18 10.95 -9.51 10.60
C LEU A 18 11.03 -9.92 12.08
N GLY A 19 10.93 -8.93 12.99
CA GLY A 19 10.95 -9.16 14.43
C GLY A 19 9.69 -9.87 14.95
N PRO A 20 9.73 -10.33 16.21
CA PRO A 20 8.57 -10.92 16.87
C PRO A 20 7.46 -9.90 17.11
N TYR A 21 6.29 -10.38 17.51
CA TYR A 21 5.20 -9.53 17.99
C TYR A 21 5.61 -8.81 19.28
N VAL A 22 5.08 -7.62 19.48
CA VAL A 22 5.41 -6.77 20.63
C VAL A 22 4.26 -6.78 21.61
N ASP A 23 4.52 -7.18 22.86
CA ASP A 23 3.54 -7.07 23.94
C ASP A 23 3.63 -5.67 24.56
N ALA A 24 2.51 -4.95 24.56
CA ALA A 24 2.36 -3.63 25.15
C ALA A 24 1.43 -3.70 26.37
N THR A 25 1.82 -3.03 27.46
CA THR A 25 0.92 -2.75 28.58
C THR A 25 0.20 -1.44 28.28
N THR A 26 -1.13 -1.46 28.22
CA THR A 26 -1.94 -0.28 27.94
C THR A 26 -1.93 0.69 29.13
N LEU A 27 -2.42 1.91 28.92
CA LEU A 27 -2.55 2.90 29.98
C LEU A 27 -3.49 2.45 31.12
N GLU A 28 -4.40 1.53 30.83
CA GLU A 28 -5.32 0.91 31.80
C GLU A 28 -4.72 -0.33 32.50
N GLY A 29 -3.49 -0.71 32.15
CA GLY A 29 -2.79 -1.87 32.71
C GLY A 29 -3.10 -3.21 32.03
N ALA A 30 -3.93 -3.24 30.98
CA ALA A 30 -4.19 -4.44 30.21
C ALA A 30 -3.00 -4.81 29.30
N ARG A 31 -2.84 -6.08 28.96
CA ARG A 31 -1.84 -6.52 27.98
C ARG A 31 -2.44 -6.61 26.59
N GLN A 32 -1.76 -6.05 25.60
CA GLN A 32 -2.10 -6.13 24.18
C GLN A 32 -0.91 -6.63 23.38
N THR A 33 -1.10 -7.70 22.62
CA THR A 33 -0.10 -8.17 21.66
C THR A 33 -0.28 -7.43 20.33
N ILE A 34 0.76 -6.74 19.89
CA ILE A 34 0.80 -5.97 18.64
C ILE A 34 1.51 -6.80 17.57
N ALA A 35 0.74 -7.22 16.57
CA ALA A 35 1.28 -7.94 15.43
C ALA A 35 2.10 -6.98 14.55
N LEU A 36 3.33 -7.39 14.24
CA LEU A 36 4.26 -6.67 13.37
C LEU A 36 4.73 -7.61 12.24
N GLY A 37 5.29 -7.02 11.19
CA GLY A 37 5.79 -7.79 10.06
C GLY A 37 6.27 -6.92 8.90
N PRO A 38 6.56 -7.53 7.74
CA PRO A 38 7.02 -6.85 6.54
C PRO A 38 5.86 -6.19 5.76
N VAL A 39 5.10 -5.32 6.43
CA VAL A 39 3.82 -4.79 5.94
C VAL A 39 4.00 -3.84 4.75
N ALA A 40 4.88 -2.84 4.86
CA ALA A 40 5.05 -1.81 3.84
C ALA A 40 5.38 -2.37 2.44
N SER A 41 6.21 -3.41 2.38
CA SER A 41 6.58 -4.08 1.13
C SER A 41 5.41 -4.79 0.45
N GLN A 42 4.58 -5.49 1.23
CA GLN A 42 3.40 -6.16 0.73
C GLN A 42 2.34 -5.13 0.29
N VAL A 43 2.17 -4.05 1.07
CA VAL A 43 1.24 -2.97 0.75
C VAL A 43 1.61 -2.27 -0.57
N ALA A 44 2.89 -1.99 -0.81
CA ALA A 44 3.32 -1.39 -2.07
C ALA A 44 2.98 -2.25 -3.30
N ILE A 45 3.17 -3.56 -3.20
CA ILE A 45 2.84 -4.50 -4.27
C ILE A 45 1.32 -4.62 -4.43
N LYS A 46 0.56 -4.75 -3.33
CA LYS A 46 -0.89 -4.97 -3.42
C LYS A 46 -1.62 -3.77 -4.03
N MET A 47 -1.14 -2.55 -3.76
CA MET A 47 -1.78 -1.33 -4.26
C MET A 47 -1.42 -1.08 -5.73
N LEU A 48 -0.13 -1.10 -6.09
CA LEU A 48 0.28 -0.95 -7.50
C LEU A 48 -0.20 -2.12 -8.38
N GLY A 49 -0.27 -3.32 -7.81
CA GLY A 49 -0.71 -4.53 -8.47
C GLY A 49 -2.23 -4.71 -8.51
N THR A 50 -2.98 -3.88 -7.77
CA THR A 50 -4.43 -4.03 -7.59
C THR A 50 -4.83 -5.43 -7.07
N ASN A 51 -3.96 -6.06 -6.28
CA ASN A 51 -4.18 -7.42 -5.76
C ASN A 51 -5.17 -7.45 -4.58
N GLY A 52 -5.23 -6.37 -3.79
CA GLY A 52 -6.18 -6.24 -2.68
C GLY A 52 -5.89 -7.04 -1.41
N GLY A 53 -4.90 -7.96 -1.38
CA GLY A 53 -4.57 -8.77 -0.20
C GLY A 53 -3.87 -8.00 0.93
N GLY A 54 -4.58 -7.76 2.04
CA GLY A 54 -4.06 -7.09 3.23
C GLY A 54 -3.18 -7.99 4.10
N PHE A 55 -2.26 -7.39 4.86
CA PHE A 55 -1.44 -8.13 5.83
C PHE A 55 -2.24 -8.44 7.10
N PHE A 56 -3.04 -7.48 7.56
CA PHE A 56 -3.99 -7.64 8.65
C PHE A 56 -5.40 -7.85 8.12
N ASN A 57 -6.28 -8.39 8.97
CA ASN A 57 -7.68 -8.64 8.60
C ASN A 57 -8.42 -7.37 8.17
N ALA A 58 -8.14 -6.23 8.81
CA ALA A 58 -8.72 -4.93 8.45
C ALA A 58 -8.11 -4.28 7.20
N ASN A 59 -7.05 -4.88 6.62
CA ASN A 59 -6.46 -4.45 5.35
C ASN A 59 -6.10 -2.95 5.35
N ALA A 60 -6.43 -2.19 4.30
CA ALA A 60 -6.15 -0.76 4.18
C ALA A 60 -6.90 0.14 5.18
N ALA A 61 -7.80 -0.42 6.01
CA ALA A 61 -8.35 0.29 7.17
C ALA A 61 -7.49 0.13 8.44
N HIS A 62 -6.51 -0.79 8.43
CA HIS A 62 -5.61 -0.98 9.56
C HIS A 62 -4.56 0.15 9.62
N PRO A 63 -4.29 0.77 10.79
CA PRO A 63 -3.32 1.86 10.91
C PRO A 63 -1.92 1.52 10.39
N PHE A 64 -1.45 0.28 10.55
CA PHE A 64 -0.16 -0.16 10.01
C PHE A 64 -0.13 -0.41 8.50
N GLU A 65 -1.28 -0.44 7.82
CA GLU A 65 -1.35 -0.54 6.36
C GLU A 65 -1.75 0.77 5.68
N ASN A 66 -2.24 1.74 6.47
CA ASN A 66 -2.64 3.05 6.01
C ASN A 66 -2.62 4.06 7.19
N PRO A 67 -1.42 4.53 7.59
CA PRO A 67 -1.25 5.31 8.80
C PRO A 67 -1.83 6.72 8.71
N ASP A 68 -1.88 7.32 7.51
CA ASP A 68 -2.31 8.70 7.35
C ASP A 68 -3.04 8.97 6.01
N ALA A 69 -3.53 10.20 5.85
CA ALA A 69 -4.26 10.62 4.65
C ALA A 69 -3.36 10.66 3.39
N ILE A 70 -2.06 10.90 3.54
CA ILE A 70 -1.10 10.95 2.45
C ILE A 70 -0.84 9.53 1.94
N SER A 71 -0.62 8.55 2.82
CA SER A 71 -0.50 7.14 2.45
C SER A 71 -1.76 6.67 1.73
N ASN A 72 -2.93 7.11 2.18
CA ASN A 72 -4.20 6.79 1.54
C ASN A 72 -4.31 7.38 0.12
N LEU A 73 -3.89 8.65 -0.06
CA LEU A 73 -3.84 9.27 -1.39
C LEU A 73 -2.90 8.52 -2.33
N ILE A 74 -1.71 8.13 -1.84
CA ILE A 74 -0.76 7.34 -2.63
C ILE A 74 -1.36 5.98 -3.01
N HIS A 75 -2.08 5.30 -2.09
CA HIS A 75 -2.79 4.05 -2.38
C HIS A 75 -3.80 4.21 -3.52
N MET A 76 -4.60 5.28 -3.48
CA MET A 76 -5.58 5.58 -4.52
C MET A 76 -4.90 5.81 -5.87
N VAL A 77 -3.89 6.68 -5.92
CA VAL A 77 -3.15 6.99 -7.17
C VAL A 77 -2.47 5.75 -7.73
N THR A 78 -1.76 4.98 -6.90
CA THR A 78 -1.03 3.78 -7.33
C THR A 78 -1.95 2.66 -7.80
N SER A 79 -3.14 2.52 -7.21
CA SER A 79 -4.17 1.58 -7.66
C SER A 79 -4.69 1.89 -9.07
N PHE A 80 -4.67 3.14 -9.50
CA PHE A 80 -5.04 3.52 -10.87
C PHE A 80 -3.86 3.58 -11.83
N ALA A 81 -2.65 3.82 -11.33
CA ALA A 81 -1.46 4.11 -12.13
C ALA A 81 -1.22 3.11 -13.26
N ARG A 82 -1.25 1.79 -12.98
CA ARG A 82 -1.02 0.77 -14.02
C ARG A 82 -2.12 0.76 -15.08
N ARG A 83 -3.39 0.84 -14.64
CA ARG A 83 -4.55 0.79 -15.55
C ARG A 83 -4.58 2.02 -16.46
N ALA A 84 -4.35 3.21 -15.92
CA ALA A 84 -4.26 4.45 -16.70
C ALA A 84 -3.04 4.48 -17.63
N ALA A 85 -1.90 3.92 -17.21
CA ALA A 85 -0.72 3.82 -18.06
C ALA A 85 -0.95 2.90 -19.27
N LEU A 86 -1.64 1.77 -19.07
CA LEU A 86 -1.89 0.81 -20.15
C LEU A 86 -2.86 1.33 -21.22
N THR A 87 -3.88 2.10 -20.84
CA THR A 87 -4.78 2.72 -21.83
C THR A 87 -4.05 3.75 -22.70
N ASN A 88 -3.15 4.54 -22.10
CA ASN A 88 -2.27 5.45 -22.83
C ASN A 88 -1.32 4.69 -23.78
N VAL A 89 -0.65 3.65 -23.28
CA VAL A 89 0.24 2.80 -24.11
C VAL A 89 -0.52 2.20 -25.28
N PHE A 90 -1.74 1.71 -25.07
CA PHE A 90 -2.59 1.17 -26.13
C PHE A 90 -2.87 2.20 -27.24
N GLY A 91 -3.30 3.41 -26.89
CA GLY A 91 -3.57 4.47 -27.88
C GLY A 91 -2.34 4.80 -28.73
N ARG A 92 -1.15 4.85 -28.10
CA ARG A 92 0.11 5.07 -28.81
C ARG A 92 0.50 3.90 -29.72
N MET A 93 0.29 2.66 -29.27
CA MET A 93 0.62 1.46 -30.06
C MET A 93 -0.27 1.31 -31.29
N VAL A 94 -1.53 1.74 -31.23
CA VAL A 94 -2.47 1.72 -32.36
C VAL A 94 -2.27 2.92 -33.30
N GLY A 95 -1.34 3.84 -32.98
CA GLY A 95 -1.09 5.05 -33.78
C GLY A 95 -2.19 6.10 -33.67
N SER A 96 -3.10 5.96 -32.70
CA SER A 96 -4.20 6.88 -32.45
C SER A 96 -4.41 7.02 -30.94
N GLU A 97 -3.82 8.06 -30.36
CA GLU A 97 -3.97 8.36 -28.92
C GLU A 97 -5.44 8.52 -28.51
N ARG A 98 -6.32 8.87 -29.46
CA ARG A 98 -7.76 8.94 -29.24
C ARG A 98 -8.37 7.64 -28.75
N GLN A 99 -7.87 6.51 -29.21
CA GLN A 99 -8.34 5.19 -28.77
C GLN A 99 -7.91 4.84 -27.34
N GLY A 100 -6.92 5.55 -26.79
CA GLY A 100 -6.45 5.33 -25.42
C GLY A 100 -7.26 6.06 -24.34
N TRP A 101 -8.01 7.10 -24.71
CA TRP A 101 -8.83 7.89 -23.79
C TRP A 101 -10.32 7.98 -24.17
N ALA A 102 -10.71 7.30 -25.25
CA ALA A 102 -12.11 7.13 -25.66
C ALA A 102 -12.80 6.11 -24.74
#